data_AF-A0A973BRM9-F1
#
_entry.id   AF-A0A973BRM9-F1
#
_cell.length_a   1.000
_cell.length_b   1.000
_cell.length_c   1.000
_cell.angle_alpha   90.00
_cell.angle_beta   90.00
_cell.angle_gamma   90.00
#
_symmetry.space_group_name_H-M   'P 1'
#
loop_
_entity.id
_entity.type
_entity.pdbx_description
1 polymer ?
#
loop_
_entity_poly.entity_id
_entity_poly.type
_entity_poly.pdbx_seq_one_letter_code
_entity_poly.pdbx_strand_id
1 'polypeptide(L)' 'MNISPYFSVPLRQRINEDMILRKLATNTQISYIRGVNKFCEFLQHSPETSTQEELRDFQLFIV' A
#
# COMPACT_ATOMS: atom_id res chain seq x y z
N MET A 1 3.70 12.01 -6.71
CA MET A 1 4.18 10.75 -6.12
C MET A 1 4.30 9.76 -7.26
N ASN A 2 5.48 9.19 -7.47
CA ASN A 2 5.64 8.10 -8.43
C ASN A 2 5.02 6.86 -7.81
N ILE A 3 4.12 6.20 -8.53
CA ILE A 3 3.47 4.99 -8.07
C ILE A 3 4.37 3.82 -8.47
N SER A 4 4.67 2.94 -7.52
CA SER A 4 5.44 1.72 -7.71
C SER A 4 4.84 0.89 -8.85
N PRO A 5 5.66 0.33 -9.75
CA PRO A 5 5.17 -0.56 -10.80
C PRO A 5 4.52 -1.84 -10.23
N TYR A 6 4.82 -2.17 -8.97
CA TYR A 6 4.24 -3.31 -8.26
C TYR A 6 2.91 -2.97 -7.57
N PHE A 7 2.52 -1.70 -7.52
CA PHE A 7 1.20 -1.29 -7.06
C PHE A 7 0.22 -1.24 -8.23
N SER A 8 -0.43 -2.37 -8.49
CA SER A 8 -1.34 -2.52 -9.62
C SER A 8 -2.51 -1.51 -9.57
N VAL A 9 -2.94 -1.03 -10.75
CA VAL A 9 -4.09 -0.11 -10.87
C VAL A 9 -5.37 -0.72 -10.26
N PRO A 10 -5.70 -2.01 -10.48
CA PRO A 10 -6.86 -2.63 -9.86
C PRO A 10 -6.79 -2.64 -8.33
N LEU A 11 -5.64 -2.97 -7.74
CA LEU A 11 -5.48 -2.97 -6.28
C LEU A 11 -5.62 -1.54 -5.71
N ARG A 12 -5.03 -0.55 -6.38
CA ARG A 12 -5.13 0.85 -5.96
C ARG A 12 -6.58 1.34 -5.98
N GLN A 13 -7.34 0.95 -7.00
CA GLN A 13 -8.75 1.30 -7.10
C GLN A 13 -9.56 0.68 -5.97
N ARG A 14 -9.38 -0.63 -5.70
CA ARG A 14 -10.04 -1.33 -4.58
C ARG A 14 -9.75 -0.66 -3.24
N ILE A 15 -8.48 -0.34 -2.96
CA ILE A 15 -8.10 0.34 -1.72
C ILE A 15 -8.77 1.72 -1.62
N ASN A 16 -8.83 2.49 -2.69
CA ASN A 16 -9.54 3.78 -2.69
C ASN A 16 -11.03 3.61 -2.43
N GLU A 17 -11.69 2.67 -3.11
CA GLU A 17 -13.12 2.37 -2.92
C GLU A 17 -13.41 1.97 -1.47
N ASP A 18 -12.61 1.08 -0.88
CA ASP A 18 -12.75 0.65 0.51
C ASP A 18 -12.63 1.83 1.49
N MET A 19 -11.68 2.74 1.26
CA MET A 19 -11.51 3.90 2.13
C MET A 19 -12.64 4.92 1.98
N ILE A 20 -13.20 5.09 0.77
CA ILE A 20 -14.37 5.93 0.52
C ILE A 20 -15.59 5.35 1.24
N LEU A 21 -15.83 4.05 1.13
CA LEU A 21 -16.92 3.35 1.82
C LEU A 21 -16.81 3.51 3.34
N ARG A 22 -15.59 3.50 3.88
CA ARG A 22 -15.28 3.74 5.29
C ARG A 22 -15.31 5.22 5.70
N LYS A 23 -15.57 6.15 4.77
CA LYS A 23 -15.60 7.59 4.99
C LYS A 23 -14.31 8.15 5.62
N LEU A 24 -13.15 7.58 5.25
CA LEU A 24 -11.87 8.11 5.71
C LEU A 24 -11.62 9.50 5.13
N ALA A 25 -11.06 10.41 5.92
CA ALA A 25 -10.70 11.74 5.44
C ALA A 25 -9.68 11.67 4.30
N THR A 26 -9.72 12.62 3.36
CA THR A 26 -8.84 12.64 2.18
C THR A 26 -7.35 12.54 2.54
N ASN A 27 -6.92 13.22 3.61
CA ASN A 27 -5.53 13.14 4.07
C ASN A 27 -5.15 11.73 4.57
N THR A 28 -6.09 11.02 5.20
CA THR A 28 -5.92 9.63 5.61
C THR A 28 -5.81 8.72 4.39
N GLN A 29 -6.65 8.93 3.38
CA GLN A 29 -6.60 8.15 2.13
C GLN A 29 -5.23 8.30 1.43
N ILE A 30 -4.76 9.54 1.29
CA ILE A 30 -3.44 9.83 0.70
C ILE A 30 -2.32 9.15 1.50
N SER A 31 -2.40 9.18 2.83
CA SER A 31 -1.39 8.56 3.71
C SER A 31 -1.39 7.04 3.58
N TYR A 32 -2.57 6.42 3.47
CA TYR A 32 -2.70 4.98 3.20
C TYR A 32 -2.10 4.58 1.86
N ILE A 33 -2.41 5.31 0.79
CA ILE A 33 -1.83 5.03 -0.54
C ILE A 33 -0.31 5.19 -0.53
N ARG A 34 0.22 6.19 0.18
CA ARG A 34 1.67 6.36 0.37
C ARG A 34 2.31 5.17 1.10
N GLY A 35 1.66 4.69 2.17
CA GLY A 35 2.12 3.53 2.93
C GLY A 35 2.20 2.27 2.06
N VAL A 36 1.13 1.98 1.33
CA VAL A 36 1.09 0.83 0.40
C VAL A 36 2.12 1.00 -0.73
N ASN A 37 2.26 2.22 -1.27
CA ASN A 37 3.28 2.47 -2.28
C ASN A 37 4.70 2.19 -1.79
N LYS A 38 5.03 2.64 -0.57
CA LYS A 38 6.32 2.36 0.07
C LYS A 38 6.52 0.86 0.32
N PHE A 39 5.45 0.15 0.69
CA PHE A 39 5.49 -1.31 0.86
C PHE A 39 5.79 -2.02 -0.47
N CYS A 40 5.13 -1.63 -1.56
CA CYS A 40 5.41 -2.16 -2.89
C CYS A 40 6.85 -1.87 -3.35
N GLU A 41 7.39 -0.69 -3.04
CA GLU A 41 8.80 -0.35 -3.31
C GLU A 41 9.77 -1.17 -2.45
N PHE A 42 9.39 -1.54 -1.23
CA PHE A 42 10.22 -2.41 -0.39
C PHE A 42 10.24 -3.85 -0.91
N LEU A 43 9.07 -4.40 -1.26
CA LEU A 43 8.94 -5.79 -1.69
C LEU A 43 9.53 -6.08 -3.07
N GLN A 44 9.51 -5.10 -3.98
CA GLN A 44 9.87 -5.31 -5.40
C GLN A 44 9.01 -6.40 -6.11
N HIS A 45 7.82 -6.69 -5.59
CA HIS A 45 6.78 -7.51 -6.21
C HIS A 45 5.38 -7.09 -5.71
N SER A 46 4.33 -7.69 -6.28
CA SER A 46 2.94 -7.38 -5.89
C SER A 46 2.73 -7.61 -4.39
N PRO A 47 2.11 -6.66 -3.66
CA PRO A 47 1.81 -6.83 -2.24
C PRO A 47 0.71 -7.87 -1.99
N GLU A 48 -0.04 -8.29 -3.02
CA GLU A 48 -1.09 -9.31 -2.88
C GLU A 48 -0.51 -10.71 -2.58
N THR A 49 0.77 -10.93 -2.88
CA THR A 49 1.47 -12.20 -2.64
C THR A 49 2.48 -12.10 -1.50
N SER A 50 2.39 -11.06 -0.66
CA SER A 50 3.36 -10.87 0.42
C SER A 50 3.27 -11.96 1.49
N THR A 51 4.41 -12.41 1.99
CA THR A 51 4.50 -13.36 3.10
C THR A 51 4.44 -12.66 4.46
N GLN A 52 4.26 -13.44 5.54
CA GLN A 52 4.26 -12.86 6.90
C GLN A 52 5.66 -12.35 7.28
N GLU A 53 6.69 -13.05 6.83
CA GLU A 53 8.10 -12.68 7.00
C GLU A 53 8.39 -11.33 6.33
N GLU A 54 7.97 -11.16 5.08
CA GLU A 54 8.11 -9.89 4.35
C GLU A 54 7.36 -8.73 5.02
N LEU A 55 6.18 -8.99 5.58
CA LEU A 55 5.44 -7.98 6.37
C LEU A 55 6.21 -7.59 7.64
N ARG A 56 6.83 -8.56 8.31
CA ARG A 56 7.65 -8.30 9.50
C ARG A 56 8.91 -7.51 9.15
N ASP A 57 9.59 -7.86 8.07
CA ASP A 57 10.77 -7.14 7.61
C ASP A 57 10.44 -5.71 7.20
N PHE A 58 9.29 -5.51 6.55
CA PHE A 58 8.81 -4.16 6.27
C PHE A 58 8.53 -3.36 7.54
N GLN A 59 7.90 -3.97 8.56
CA GLN A 59 7.67 -3.32 9.85
C GLN A 59 8.98 -2.90 10.53
N LEU A 60 10.03 -3.73 10.46
CA LEU A 60 11.36 -3.38 10.98
C LEU A 60 12.02 -2.25 10.17
N PHE A 61 11.79 -2.20 8.85
CA PHE A 61 12.33 -1.16 7.96
C PHE A 61 11.73 0.24 8.19
N ILE A 62 10.50 0.34 8.70
CA ILE A 62 9.80 1.62 8.89
C ILE A 62 9.95 2.22 10.29
N VAL A 63 10.65 1.55 11.21
CA VAL A 63 11.02 2.03 12.55
C VAL A 63 12.28 2.87 12.47
#